data_AF-A0A2S9F567-F1
#
_entry.id   AF-A0A2S9F567-F1
#
_cell.length_a   1.000
_cell.length_b   1.000
_cell.length_c   1.000
_cell.angle_alpha   90.00
_cell.angle_beta   90.00
_cell.angle_gamma   90.00
#
_symmetry.space_group_name_H-M   'P 1'
#
loop_
_entity.id
_entity.type
_entity.pdbx_description
1 polymer ?
#
loop_
_entity_poly.entity_id
_entity_poly.type
_entity_poly.pdbx_seq_one_letter_code
_entity_poly.pdbx_strand_id
1 'polypeptide(L)'
;MAEDSEPAAPHGRHELPRSSAVFGVLAVLLCLLLGIAIATQVRQTDSGDSLETARPADLLILLDSLQQREAALNTEVAELQRTLAQLQASGSSDQAAIENARARLAALSILIGTVAATGPGVTLTIADPAQGVAAETMLDVINELRAAGAEAMEIRGQEGGRQISVRVG
;
A
#
# COMPACT_ATOMS: atom_id res chain seq x y z
N MET A 1 -97.82 -14.47 -45.71
CA MET A 1 -96.40 -14.29 -46.07
C MET A 1 -95.78 -13.39 -45.03
N ALA A 2 -94.65 -13.67 -44.41
CA ALA A 2 -93.82 -14.85 -44.22
C ALA A 2 -92.64 -14.28 -43.41
N GLU A 3 -92.17 -15.06 -42.42
CA GLU A 3 -90.78 -15.04 -41.94
C GLU A 3 -90.36 -13.74 -41.20
N ASP A 4 -89.42 -13.71 -40.26
CA ASP A 4 -88.55 -14.71 -39.67
C ASP A 4 -87.91 -14.04 -38.42
N SER A 5 -87.44 -14.85 -37.48
CA SER A 5 -86.06 -14.89 -36.93
C SER A 5 -85.24 -13.58 -36.90
N GLU A 6 -84.42 -13.23 -35.90
CA GLU A 6 -83.78 -13.90 -34.77
C GLU A 6 -83.02 -12.80 -33.95
N PRO A 7 -82.37 -13.13 -32.82
CA PRO A 7 -82.08 -12.22 -31.71
C PRO A 7 -80.60 -11.79 -31.53
N ALA A 8 -80.37 -11.12 -30.39
CA ALA A 8 -79.16 -11.15 -29.55
C ALA A 8 -77.91 -10.35 -29.98
N ALA A 9 -77.66 -9.27 -29.23
CA ALA A 9 -76.30 -8.84 -28.88
C ALA A 9 -75.93 -9.44 -27.51
N PRO A 10 -74.68 -9.36 -27.00
CA PRO A 10 -73.40 -8.94 -27.60
C PRO A 10 -72.33 -10.05 -27.40
N HIS A 11 -71.04 -9.80 -27.70
CA HIS A 11 -69.90 -10.09 -26.82
C HIS A 11 -68.59 -9.68 -27.52
N GLY A 12 -67.81 -8.85 -26.82
CA GLY A 12 -66.57 -8.28 -27.33
C GLY A 12 -65.46 -9.30 -27.50
N ARG A 13 -64.54 -8.98 -28.40
CA ARG A 13 -63.20 -9.54 -28.44
C ARG A 13 -62.22 -8.39 -28.52
N HIS A 14 -61.48 -8.22 -27.44
CA HIS A 14 -60.30 -7.35 -27.37
C HIS A 14 -59.25 -7.91 -28.33
N GLU A 15 -59.10 -7.25 -29.47
CA GLU A 15 -58.02 -7.47 -30.43
C GLU A 15 -56.71 -7.02 -29.75
N LEU A 16 -55.90 -7.97 -29.25
CA LEU A 16 -54.55 -7.65 -28.75
C LEU A 16 -53.68 -7.24 -29.93
N PRO A 17 -53.04 -6.06 -29.88
CA PRO A 17 -52.28 -5.55 -31.02
C PRO A 17 -51.01 -6.37 -31.19
N ARG A 18 -50.87 -7.09 -32.30
CA ARG A 18 -49.65 -7.84 -32.67
C ARG A 18 -48.37 -6.98 -32.67
N SER A 19 -48.50 -5.65 -32.72
CA SER A 19 -47.39 -4.72 -32.55
C SER A 19 -46.80 -4.71 -31.13
N SER A 20 -47.58 -5.05 -30.09
CA SER A 20 -47.09 -5.11 -28.71
C SER A 20 -46.17 -6.30 -28.46
N ALA A 21 -46.37 -7.41 -29.19
CA ALA A 21 -45.48 -8.57 -29.11
C ALA A 21 -44.11 -8.26 -29.74
N VAL A 22 -44.09 -7.58 -30.89
CA VAL A 22 -42.85 -7.10 -31.53
C VAL A 22 -42.14 -6.09 -30.64
N PHE A 23 -42.90 -5.15 -30.05
CA PHE A 23 -42.37 -4.17 -29.10
C PHE A 23 -41.83 -4.83 -27.84
N GLY A 24 -42.50 -5.87 -27.33
CA GLY A 24 -42.07 -6.66 -26.18
C GLY A 24 -40.78 -7.44 -26.45
N VAL A 25 -40.66 -8.08 -27.62
CA VAL A 25 -39.43 -8.75 -28.05
C VAL A 25 -38.29 -7.75 -28.17
N LEU A 26 -38.54 -6.59 -28.77
CA LEU A 26 -37.54 -5.54 -28.94
C LEU A 26 -37.11 -4.93 -27.60
N ALA A 27 -38.04 -4.76 -26.65
CA ALA A 27 -37.76 -4.32 -25.29
C ALA A 27 -36.92 -5.34 -24.50
N VAL A 28 -37.24 -6.63 -24.60
CA VAL A 28 -36.44 -7.71 -23.97
C VAL A 28 -35.03 -7.73 -24.54
N LEU A 29 -34.89 -7.62 -25.87
CA LEU A 29 -33.60 -7.60 -26.53
C LEU A 29 -32.77 -6.38 -26.12
N LEU A 30 -33.40 -5.19 -26.04
CA LEU A 30 -32.77 -3.97 -25.52
C LEU A 30 -32.33 -4.12 -24.07
N CYS A 31 -33.18 -4.67 -23.19
CA CYS A 31 -32.82 -4.93 -21.79
C CYS A 31 -31.64 -5.89 -21.67
N LEU A 32 -31.56 -6.91 -22.53
CA LEU A 32 -30.49 -7.90 -22.51
C LEU A 32 -29.16 -7.28 -22.98
N LEU A 33 -29.18 -6.49 -24.05
CA LEU A 33 -28.03 -5.72 -24.51
C LEU A 33 -27.57 -4.69 -23.47
N LEU A 34 -28.51 -4.00 -22.83
CA LEU A 34 -28.22 -3.03 -21.77
C LEU A 34 -27.64 -3.71 -20.53
N GLY A 35 -28.18 -4.87 -20.14
CA GLY A 35 -27.65 -5.68 -19.06
C GLY A 35 -26.22 -6.17 -19.33
N ILE A 36 -25.92 -6.60 -20.56
CA ILE A 36 -24.56 -6.94 -20.98
C ILE A 36 -23.65 -5.70 -20.93
N ALA A 37 -24.11 -4.57 -21.47
CA ALA A 37 -23.33 -3.32 -21.47
C ALA A 37 -23.01 -2.86 -20.04
N ILE A 38 -23.99 -2.89 -19.14
CA ILE A 38 -23.79 -2.56 -17.72
C ILE A 38 -22.89 -3.61 -17.07
N ALA A 39 -23.05 -4.90 -17.32
CA ALA A 39 -22.17 -5.94 -16.77
C ALA A 39 -20.71 -5.79 -17.26
N THR A 40 -20.50 -5.36 -18.51
CA THR A 40 -19.17 -5.04 -19.04
C THR A 40 -18.61 -3.75 -18.44
N GLN A 41 -19.46 -2.73 -18.20
CA GLN A 41 -19.06 -1.50 -17.54
C GLN A 41 -18.80 -1.71 -16.05
N VAL A 42 -19.56 -2.56 -15.36
CA VAL A 42 -19.32 -2.95 -13.96
C VAL A 42 -18.05 -3.79 -13.87
N ARG A 43 -17.82 -4.73 -14.80
CA ARG A 43 -16.51 -5.39 -14.91
C ARG A 43 -15.40 -4.40 -15.20
N GLN A 44 -15.62 -3.34 -15.98
CA GLN A 44 -14.64 -2.27 -16.23
C GLN A 44 -14.52 -1.25 -15.09
N THR A 45 -15.55 -1.11 -14.25
CA THR A 45 -15.58 -0.22 -13.07
C THR A 45 -14.97 -0.94 -11.86
N ASP A 46 -15.10 -2.26 -11.78
CA ASP A 46 -14.26 -3.14 -10.96
C ASP A 46 -12.83 -3.25 -11.55
N SER A 47 -12.68 -3.28 -12.88
CA SER A 47 -11.36 -3.13 -13.56
C SER A 47 -10.87 -1.68 -13.64
N GLY A 48 -11.50 -0.78 -12.88
CA GLY A 48 -10.86 0.46 -12.42
C GLY A 48 -9.66 0.16 -11.51
N ASP A 49 -9.52 -1.08 -11.06
CA ASP A 49 -8.27 -1.69 -10.61
C ASP A 49 -7.73 -2.64 -11.70
N SER A 50 -7.34 -2.09 -12.85
CA SER A 50 -6.45 -2.78 -13.81
C SER A 50 -5.02 -2.81 -13.27
N LEU A 51 -4.90 -3.30 -12.04
CA LEU A 51 -3.71 -3.40 -11.22
C LEU A 51 -3.46 -4.86 -10.77
N GLU A 52 -4.18 -5.82 -11.35
CA GLU A 52 -4.07 -7.24 -11.05
C GLU A 52 -3.10 -8.00 -11.99
N THR A 53 -2.27 -7.29 -12.75
CA THR A 53 -1.09 -7.88 -13.40
C THR A 53 0.15 -6.96 -13.36
N ALA A 54 0.10 -5.88 -12.57
CA ALA A 54 1.19 -4.90 -12.43
C ALA A 54 1.68 -4.68 -10.98
N ARG A 55 1.18 -5.44 -9.98
CA ARG A 55 1.45 -5.17 -8.55
C ARG A 55 2.28 -6.18 -7.72
N PRO A 56 2.96 -7.19 -8.30
CA PRO A 56 4.04 -7.87 -7.56
C PRO A 56 5.47 -7.50 -7.98
N ALA A 57 5.69 -6.90 -9.16
CA ALA A 57 7.05 -6.69 -9.69
C ALA A 57 7.68 -5.36 -9.27
N ASP A 58 6.92 -4.26 -9.22
CA ASP A 58 7.49 -2.93 -8.96
C ASP A 58 7.84 -2.70 -7.49
N LEU A 59 7.10 -3.33 -6.56
CA LEU A 59 7.45 -3.34 -5.13
C LEU A 59 8.73 -4.14 -4.88
N LEU A 60 8.98 -5.22 -5.64
CA LEU A 60 10.21 -6.00 -5.56
C LEU A 60 11.40 -5.25 -6.15
N ILE A 61 11.23 -4.53 -7.26
CA ILE A 61 12.28 -3.73 -7.87
C ILE A 61 12.65 -2.53 -6.99
N LEU A 62 11.66 -1.86 -6.37
CA LEU A 62 11.93 -0.77 -5.46
C LEU A 62 12.62 -1.26 -4.18
N LEU A 63 12.16 -2.39 -3.60
CA LEU A 63 12.80 -3.01 -2.44
C LEU A 63 14.25 -3.42 -2.73
N ASP A 64 14.50 -4.04 -3.88
CA ASP A 64 15.87 -4.40 -4.32
C ASP A 64 16.74 -3.15 -4.49
N SER A 65 16.21 -2.06 -5.06
CA SER A 65 16.94 -0.80 -5.19
C SER A 65 17.27 -0.13 -3.84
N LEU A 66 16.36 -0.23 -2.86
CA LEU A 66 16.55 0.29 -1.51
C LEU A 66 17.56 -0.57 -0.74
N GLN A 67 17.45 -1.89 -0.84
CA GLN A 67 18.39 -2.84 -0.25
C GLN A 67 19.81 -2.67 -0.83
N GLN A 68 19.93 -2.46 -2.14
CA GLN A 68 21.22 -2.17 -2.79
C GLN A 68 21.82 -0.85 -2.30
N ARG A 69 21.00 0.20 -2.16
CA ARG A 69 21.45 1.49 -1.59
C ARG A 69 21.89 1.35 -0.14
N GLU A 70 21.14 0.62 0.68
CA GLU A 70 21.50 0.35 2.06
C GLU A 70 22.83 -0.44 2.15
N ALA A 71 23.02 -1.44 1.30
CA ALA A 71 24.26 -2.21 1.24
C ALA A 71 25.47 -1.34 0.83
N ALA A 72 25.28 -0.42 -0.12
CA ALA A 72 26.31 0.53 -0.52
C ALA A 72 26.69 1.48 0.63
N LEU A 73 25.70 2.04 1.34
CA LEU A 73 25.92 2.92 2.50
C LEU A 73 26.63 2.19 3.64
N ASN A 74 26.26 0.94 3.92
CA ASN A 74 26.94 0.10 4.91
C ASN A 74 28.42 -0.15 4.54
N THR A 75 28.71 -0.36 3.26
CA THR A 75 30.07 -0.53 2.76
C THR A 75 30.89 0.75 2.94
N GLU A 76 30.31 1.91 2.63
CA GLU A 76 30.94 3.22 2.81
C GLU A 76 31.25 3.51 4.29
N VAL A 77 30.34 3.17 5.21
CA VAL A 77 30.58 3.28 6.66
C VAL A 77 31.78 2.42 7.08
N ALA A 78 31.86 1.18 6.61
CA ALA A 78 32.97 0.29 6.93
C ALA A 78 34.31 0.81 6.39
N GLU A 79 34.33 1.38 5.19
CA GLU A 79 35.51 2.00 4.59
C GLU A 79 35.96 3.25 5.36
N LEU A 80 35.03 4.11 5.75
CA LEU A 80 35.33 5.30 6.57
C LEU A 80 35.87 4.91 7.95
N GLN A 81 35.31 3.88 8.59
CA GLN A 81 35.84 3.34 9.86
C GLN A 81 37.28 2.87 9.70
N ARG A 82 37.57 2.14 8.62
CA ARG A 82 38.93 1.65 8.33
C ARG A 82 39.90 2.80 8.06
N THR A 83 39.47 3.81 7.29
CA THR A 83 40.26 5.00 6.98
C THR A 83 40.59 5.79 8.24
N LEU A 84 39.61 6.01 9.13
CA LEU A 84 39.83 6.66 10.41
C LEU A 84 40.82 5.90 11.29
N ALA A 85 40.69 4.57 11.36
CA ALA A 85 41.61 3.74 12.14
C ALA A 85 43.05 3.84 11.58
N GLN A 86 43.22 3.86 10.27
CA GLN A 86 44.52 4.06 9.63
C GLN A 86 45.10 5.46 9.86
N LEU A 87 44.29 6.52 9.75
CA LEU A 87 44.73 7.90 10.01
C LEU A 87 45.15 8.11 11.47
N GLN A 88 44.42 7.51 12.42
CA GLN A 88 44.76 7.53 13.83
C GLN A 88 46.03 6.74 14.14
N ALA A 89 46.18 5.54 13.56
CA ALA A 89 47.36 4.70 13.76
C ALA A 89 48.62 5.27 13.09
N SER A 90 48.48 6.00 11.98
CA SER A 90 49.59 6.65 11.28
C SER A 90 50.07 7.96 11.94
N GLY A 91 49.35 8.46 12.95
CA GLY A 91 49.70 9.71 13.64
C GLY A 91 49.61 10.95 12.73
N SER A 92 48.76 10.89 11.70
CA SER A 92 48.60 11.98 10.73
C SER A 92 48.15 13.28 11.43
N SER A 93 48.87 14.38 11.18
CA SER A 93 48.58 15.70 11.74
C SER A 93 47.41 16.42 11.05
N ASP A 94 46.77 15.78 10.07
CA ASP A 94 45.67 16.34 9.30
C ASP A 94 44.33 16.21 10.06
N GLN A 95 44.30 16.86 11.22
CA GLN A 95 43.18 16.87 12.16
C GLN A 95 41.85 17.25 11.46
N ALA A 96 41.89 18.18 10.50
CA ALA A 96 40.73 18.60 9.73
C ALA A 96 40.16 17.46 8.84
N ALA A 97 41.02 16.63 8.25
CA ALA A 97 40.58 15.48 7.45
C ALA A 97 39.96 14.39 8.34
N ILE A 98 40.55 14.15 9.51
CA ILE A 98 40.03 13.22 10.52
C ILE A 98 38.66 13.67 11.02
N GLU A 99 38.49 14.96 11.33
CA GLU A 99 37.22 15.53 11.78
C GLU A 99 36.14 15.45 10.70
N ASN A 100 36.48 15.74 9.43
CA ASN A 100 35.53 15.62 8.32
C ASN A 100 35.06 14.17 8.13
N ALA A 101 35.98 13.20 8.16
CA ALA A 101 35.66 11.78 8.03
C ALA A 101 34.79 11.28 9.21
N ARG A 102 35.06 11.73 10.44
CA ARG A 102 34.21 11.44 11.61
C ARG A 102 32.81 12.00 11.48
N ALA A 103 32.68 13.25 11.01
CA ALA A 103 31.39 13.89 10.82
C ALA A 103 30.55 13.16 9.76
N ARG A 104 31.17 12.78 8.63
CA ARG A 104 30.51 11.99 7.57
C ARG A 104 30.07 10.62 8.08
N LEU A 105 30.94 9.93 8.79
CA LEU A 105 30.64 8.64 9.37
C LEU A 105 29.48 8.72 10.37
N ALA A 106 29.46 9.75 11.22
CA ALA A 106 28.36 9.98 12.15
C ALA A 106 27.03 10.23 11.41
N ALA A 107 27.04 11.10 10.41
CA ALA A 107 25.85 11.41 9.61
C ALA A 107 25.30 10.17 8.88
N LEU A 108 26.19 9.41 8.21
CA LEU A 108 25.82 8.17 7.53
C LEU A 108 25.30 7.12 8.50
N SER A 109 25.95 6.96 9.66
CA SER A 109 25.55 5.96 10.66
C SER A 109 24.17 6.28 11.25
N ILE A 110 23.85 7.56 11.45
CA ILE A 110 22.52 8.02 11.90
C ILE A 110 21.49 7.73 10.82
N LEU A 111 21.78 8.08 9.56
CA LEU A 111 20.88 7.88 8.42
C LEU A 111 20.47 6.41 8.23
N ILE A 112 21.40 5.48 8.45
CA ILE A 112 21.11 4.04 8.35
C ILE A 112 20.66 3.42 9.69
N GLY A 113 20.43 4.22 10.73
CA GLY A 113 19.97 3.75 12.04
C GLY A 113 20.96 2.89 12.84
N THR A 114 22.24 2.84 12.46
CA THR A 114 23.25 1.98 13.13
C THR A 114 23.77 2.56 14.43
N VAL A 115 23.72 3.88 14.61
CA VAL A 115 24.07 4.56 15.86
C VAL A 115 22.86 5.24 16.48
N ALA A 116 22.95 5.52 17.78
CA ALA A 116 21.91 6.28 18.48
C ALA A 116 21.90 7.74 18.01
N ALA A 117 20.71 8.26 17.71
CA ALA A 117 20.47 9.69 17.51
C ALA A 117 20.08 10.35 18.85
N THR A 118 20.21 11.67 18.95
CA THR A 118 19.80 12.44 20.13
C THR A 118 19.14 13.74 19.70
N GLY A 119 17.99 14.07 20.29
CA GLY A 119 17.21 15.26 19.99
C GLY A 119 15.89 15.30 20.78
N PRO A 120 15.07 16.34 20.60
CA PRO A 120 13.70 16.36 21.12
C PRO A 120 12.89 15.17 20.56
N GLY A 121 12.02 14.59 21.38
CA GLY A 121 11.24 13.44 20.97
C GLY A 121 10.21 12.99 22.00
N VAL A 122 9.59 11.85 21.73
CA VAL A 122 8.58 11.24 22.59
C VAL A 122 8.92 9.79 22.88
N THR A 123 8.49 9.29 24.04
CA THR A 123 8.51 7.85 24.35
C THR A 123 7.09 7.33 24.32
N LEU A 124 6.78 6.47 23.35
CA LEU A 124 5.50 5.79 23.24
C LEU A 124 5.60 4.41 23.90
N THR A 125 4.66 4.09 24.79
CA THR A 125 4.58 2.77 25.44
C THR A 125 3.29 2.09 25.01
N ILE A 126 3.41 0.88 24.45
CA ILE A 126 2.29 0.04 24.04
C ILE A 126 2.19 -1.12 25.02
N ALA A 127 1.12 -1.14 25.82
CA ALA A 127 0.84 -2.22 26.76
C ALA A 127 -0.04 -3.28 26.08
N ASP A 128 0.55 -4.43 25.76
CA ASP A 128 -0.15 -5.54 25.09
C ASP A 128 -0.04 -6.85 25.88
N PRO A 129 -0.71 -6.97 27.04
CA PRO A 129 -0.63 -8.18 27.86
C PRO A 129 -1.29 -9.40 27.19
N ALA A 130 -2.19 -9.17 26.23
CA ALA A 130 -2.94 -10.21 25.53
C ALA A 130 -2.33 -10.60 24.18
N GLN A 131 -1.23 -9.95 23.75
CA GLN A 131 -0.58 -10.14 22.44
C GLN A 131 -1.56 -9.91 21.28
N GLY A 132 -2.43 -8.91 21.40
CA GLY A 132 -3.46 -8.56 20.43
C GLY A 132 -3.04 -7.47 19.43
N VAL A 133 -1.87 -6.84 19.61
CA VAL A 133 -1.36 -5.84 18.68
C VAL A 133 -0.75 -6.55 17.47
N ALA A 134 -1.37 -6.35 16.31
CA ALA A 134 -0.92 -6.92 15.06
C ALA A 134 0.35 -6.22 14.54
N ALA A 135 1.14 -6.92 13.71
CA ALA A 135 2.37 -6.36 13.14
C ALA A 135 2.06 -5.15 12.23
N GLU A 136 0.94 -5.19 11.53
CA GLU A 136 0.43 -4.13 10.67
C GLU A 136 0.17 -2.86 11.47
N THR A 137 -0.42 -2.97 12.66
CA THR A 137 -0.65 -1.83 13.56
C THR A 137 0.66 -1.18 14.00
N MET A 138 1.71 -1.98 14.23
CA MET A 138 3.03 -1.43 14.55
C MET A 138 3.65 -0.69 13.36
N LEU A 139 3.46 -1.19 12.13
CA LEU A 139 3.88 -0.49 10.92
C LEU A 139 3.15 0.84 10.74
N ASP A 140 1.85 0.88 11.02
CA ASP A 140 1.07 2.11 11.00
C ASP A 140 1.61 3.14 11.99
N VAL A 141 1.92 2.73 13.23
CA VAL A 141 2.54 3.62 14.23
C VAL A 141 3.87 4.20 13.72
N ILE A 142 4.72 3.37 13.10
CA ILE A 142 5.99 3.82 12.53
C ILE A 142 5.75 4.83 11.40
N ASN A 143 4.78 4.58 10.53
CA ASN A 143 4.43 5.46 9.42
C ASN A 143 3.87 6.80 9.91
N GLU A 144 2.99 6.79 10.92
CA GLU A 144 2.44 8.00 11.53
C GLU A 144 3.53 8.84 12.22
N LEU A 145 4.47 8.19 12.91
CA LEU A 145 5.62 8.89 13.51
C LEU A 145 6.51 9.51 12.44
N ARG A 146 6.77 8.81 11.33
CA ARG A 146 7.51 9.35 10.18
C ARG A 146 6.78 10.54 9.56
N ALA A 147 5.47 10.44 9.36
CA ALA A 147 4.63 11.54 8.86
C ALA A 147 4.64 12.76 9.80
N ALA A 148 4.74 12.53 11.11
CA ALA A 148 4.88 13.58 12.12
C ALA A 148 6.30 14.17 12.21
N GLY A 149 7.26 13.69 11.42
CA GLY A 149 8.64 14.21 11.37
C GLY A 149 9.63 13.49 12.28
N ALA A 150 9.35 12.25 12.71
CA ALA A 150 10.36 11.45 13.39
C ALA A 150 11.50 11.06 12.42
N GLU A 151 12.71 11.52 12.73
CA GLU A 151 13.92 11.25 11.95
C GLU A 151 14.70 10.02 12.44
N ALA A 152 14.44 9.57 13.67
CA ALA A 152 15.04 8.36 14.23
C ALA A 152 14.08 7.73 15.25
N MET A 153 13.97 6.40 15.24
CA MET A 153 13.10 5.63 16.11
C MET A 153 13.84 4.43 16.71
N GLU A 154 13.52 4.08 17.95
CA GLU A 154 13.97 2.84 18.60
C GLU A 154 12.76 2.09 19.12
N ILE A 155 12.59 0.86 18.64
CA ILE A 155 11.50 -0.04 19.04
C ILE A 155 12.10 -1.04 20.01
N ARG A 156 11.63 -1.04 21.25
CA ARG A 156 12.07 -1.98 22.29
C ARG A 156 10.95 -2.95 22.62
N GLY A 157 11.29 -4.24 22.65
CA GLY A 157 10.36 -5.31 22.98
C GLY A 157 10.97 -6.34 23.93
N GLN A 158 10.17 -7.33 24.30
CA GLN A 158 10.59 -8.47 25.11
C GLN A 158 10.18 -9.75 24.36
N GLU A 159 11.13 -10.61 24.05
CA GLU A 159 10.88 -11.91 23.44
C GLU A 159 11.51 -12.99 24.31
N GLY A 160 10.70 -13.93 24.82
CA GLY A 160 11.19 -15.00 25.70
C GLY A 160 11.91 -14.51 26.97
N GLY A 161 11.58 -13.32 27.48
CA GLY A 161 12.23 -12.68 28.63
C GLY A 161 13.56 -11.98 28.30
N ARG A 162 13.93 -11.89 27.02
CA ARG A 162 15.10 -11.14 26.56
C ARG A 162 14.66 -9.82 25.92
N GLN A 163 15.35 -8.74 26.27
CA GLN A 163 15.10 -7.43 25.67
C GLN A 163 15.63 -7.41 24.23
N ILE A 164 14.77 -7.03 23.29
CA ILE A 164 15.11 -6.81 21.89
C ILE A 164 14.94 -5.33 21.56
N SER A 165 15.83 -4.79 20.74
CA SER A 165 15.77 -3.40 20.28
C SER A 165 16.08 -3.32 18.80
N VAL A 166 15.24 -2.62 18.04
CA VAL A 166 15.44 -2.31 16.63
C VAL A 166 15.50 -0.80 16.48
N ARG A 167 16.49 -0.30 15.75
CA ARG A 167 16.62 1.12 15.41
C ARG A 167 16.22 1.34 13.96
N VAL A 168 15.55 2.45 13.71
CA VAL A 168 15.07 2.86 12.39
C VAL A 168 15.50 4.31 12.18
N GLY A 169 16.19 4.58 11.07
CA GLY A 169 16.49 5.93 10.57
C GLY A 169 15.64 6.29 9.34
#